data_AF-A0AAW0EVX5-F1
#
_entry.id   AF-A0AAW0EVX5-F1
#
_cell.length_a   1.000
_cell.length_b   1.000
_cell.length_c   1.000
_cell.angle_alpha   90.00
_cell.angle_beta   90.00
_cell.angle_gamma   90.00
#
_symmetry.space_group_name_H-M   'P 1'
#
loop_
_entity.id
_entity.type
_entity.pdbx_description
1 polymer ?
#
loop_
_entity_poly.entity_id
_entity_poly.type
_entity_poly.pdbx_seq_one_letter_code
_entity_poly.pdbx_strand_id
1 'polypeptide(L)'
;MHRVPGAVPLDGITESPAALMRVIAVLLVLVAIVTALFPYVGTTSPIHELEAASMTTTTGPRVSAATAVPPAHAHPSSDRASSSSTSSSSASPPPHPTPSESQHSSDSAAHASRHATSASAPEVPVTMSTPIDQLTNAQIKEELRTLYATTDFSDCFEPGDLQRKLQATRDSTPITHGLRYGPLLEIGNKKNPTGVVTISHGLGDSAHGWEDVGYELARRLPYLLFLLPTAPSRPVTINGGMSIPAWYDITGTLGDGVLSARQDATGLRQSADYVRSLAHITTKRYGIAPHRVVYGGFSQGAAVSLCTGLTAHIAPAGIACMSGYLAAYTDVLPRISQKSVPITMFHGRQDPVVPITAAKESKNLLEKEGGVAPITFLEYNMQHSAVPQEVNDVEAFIARVLPEKF
;
A
#
# COMPACT_ATOMS: atom_id res chain seq x y z
N MET A 1 -45.39 -33.42 -25.39
CA MET A 1 -44.76 -32.44 -26.32
C MET A 1 -44.18 -31.31 -25.49
N HIS A 2 -42.97 -30.85 -25.80
CA HIS A 2 -42.35 -29.71 -25.09
C HIS A 2 -43.00 -28.38 -25.49
N ARG A 3 -43.02 -27.43 -24.55
CA ARG A 3 -43.07 -25.98 -24.85
C ARG A 3 -41.85 -25.33 -24.21
N VAL A 4 -41.18 -24.47 -24.97
CA VAL A 4 -40.02 -23.69 -24.53
C VAL A 4 -40.48 -22.25 -24.27
N PRO A 5 -40.37 -21.73 -23.05
CA PRO A 5 -40.10 -20.30 -22.84
C PRO A 5 -38.59 -20.07 -23.08
N GLY A 6 -38.13 -19.01 -23.71
CA GLY A 6 -38.79 -17.76 -24.04
C GLY A 6 -37.79 -16.66 -23.74
N ALA A 7 -37.01 -16.24 -24.74
CA ALA A 7 -35.84 -15.41 -24.53
C ALA A 7 -36.22 -14.00 -24.04
N VAL A 8 -35.47 -13.49 -23.05
CA VAL A 8 -35.58 -12.11 -22.56
C VAL A 8 -34.57 -11.24 -23.31
N PRO A 9 -34.95 -10.04 -23.81
CA PRO A 9 -34.01 -9.13 -24.46
C PRO A 9 -32.95 -8.59 -23.50
N LEU A 10 -31.73 -8.37 -24.01
CA LEU A 10 -30.68 -7.61 -23.32
C LEU A 10 -30.65 -6.18 -23.89
N ASP A 11 -31.25 -5.23 -23.18
CA ASP A 11 -31.24 -3.81 -23.54
C ASP A 11 -30.72 -2.93 -22.39
N GLY A 12 -29.69 -2.13 -22.70
CA GLY A 12 -29.54 -0.78 -22.16
C GLY A 12 -29.22 -0.59 -20.66
N ILE A 13 -28.07 -1.05 -20.18
CA ILE A 13 -27.41 -0.34 -19.05
C ILE A 13 -26.73 0.91 -19.62
N THR A 14 -27.49 2.00 -19.78
CA THR A 14 -26.92 3.33 -20.03
C THR A 14 -26.58 3.99 -18.70
N GLU A 15 -25.30 4.01 -18.34
CA GLU A 15 -24.83 4.74 -17.16
C GLU A 15 -25.17 6.24 -17.26
N SER A 16 -25.48 6.86 -16.12
CA SER A 16 -25.81 8.29 -16.09
C SER A 16 -24.56 9.13 -16.41
N PRO A 17 -24.61 10.06 -17.39
CA PRO A 17 -23.49 10.96 -17.69
C PRO A 17 -23.03 11.77 -16.47
N ALA A 18 -23.89 11.97 -15.47
CA ALA A 18 -23.55 12.65 -14.22
C ALA A 18 -22.53 11.87 -13.35
N ALA A 19 -22.49 10.54 -13.43
CA ALA A 19 -21.50 9.73 -12.70
C ALA A 19 -20.12 9.81 -13.37
N LEU A 20 -20.07 9.63 -14.69
CA LEU A 20 -18.84 9.76 -15.49
C LEU A 20 -18.17 11.15 -15.29
N MET A 21 -18.97 12.22 -15.30
CA MET A 21 -18.49 13.60 -15.07
C MET A 21 -17.98 13.84 -13.63
N ARG A 22 -18.29 12.97 -12.65
CA ARG A 22 -17.82 13.09 -11.25
C ARG A 22 -16.56 12.31 -10.96
N VAL A 23 -16.38 11.13 -11.57
CA VAL A 23 -15.08 10.45 -11.58
C VAL A 23 -14.01 11.36 -12.22
N ILE A 24 -14.38 12.11 -13.27
CA ILE A 24 -13.54 13.15 -13.87
C ILE A 24 -13.25 14.32 -12.89
N ALA A 25 -14.15 14.65 -11.96
CA ALA A 25 -13.92 15.69 -10.97
C ALA A 25 -12.89 15.27 -9.89
N VAL A 26 -12.94 14.03 -9.41
CA VAL A 26 -11.92 13.46 -8.49
C VAL A 26 -10.54 13.46 -9.17
N LEU A 27 -10.50 13.08 -10.46
CA LEU A 27 -9.31 13.17 -11.31
C LEU A 27 -8.75 14.60 -11.40
N LEU A 28 -9.59 15.62 -11.55
CA LEU A 28 -9.14 17.01 -11.65
C LEU A 28 -8.49 17.53 -10.36
N VAL A 29 -8.93 17.08 -9.18
CA VAL A 29 -8.27 17.42 -7.90
C VAL A 29 -6.87 16.81 -7.82
N LEU A 30 -6.73 15.53 -8.20
CA LEU A 30 -5.42 14.84 -8.25
C LEU A 30 -4.49 15.48 -9.29
N VAL A 31 -4.99 15.82 -10.49
CA VAL A 31 -4.22 16.54 -11.51
C VAL A 31 -3.79 17.92 -11.03
N ALA A 32 -4.65 18.67 -10.32
CA ALA A 32 -4.28 19.97 -9.76
C ALA A 32 -3.14 19.85 -8.73
N ILE A 33 -3.17 18.81 -7.87
CA ILE A 33 -2.10 18.53 -6.90
C ILE A 33 -0.79 18.18 -7.63
N VAL A 34 -0.82 17.28 -8.61
CA VAL A 34 0.38 16.89 -9.40
C VAL A 34 0.95 18.09 -10.17
N THR A 35 0.09 18.94 -10.75
CA THR A 35 0.52 20.13 -11.50
C THR A 35 1.12 21.21 -10.59
N ALA A 36 0.62 21.33 -9.35
CA ALA A 36 1.19 22.24 -8.35
C ALA A 36 2.54 21.76 -7.79
N LEU A 37 2.81 20.45 -7.79
CA LEU A 37 4.06 19.85 -7.31
C LEU A 37 5.18 19.83 -8.36
N PHE A 38 4.86 19.97 -9.65
CA PHE A 38 5.83 19.97 -10.76
C PHE A 38 5.72 21.20 -11.67
N PRO A 39 6.16 22.39 -11.20
CA PRO A 39 6.35 23.54 -12.07
C PRO A 39 7.44 23.23 -13.13
N TYR A 40 6.99 23.21 -14.38
CA TYR A 40 7.71 22.96 -15.63
C TYR A 40 9.23 23.29 -15.60
N VAL A 41 10.09 22.27 -15.59
CA VAL A 41 11.56 22.43 -15.71
C VAL A 41 11.92 22.69 -17.19
N GLY A 42 11.63 23.91 -17.64
CA GLY A 42 12.01 24.41 -18.96
C GLY A 42 13.44 24.92 -18.98
N THR A 43 14.37 24.13 -19.54
CA THR A 43 15.76 24.57 -19.74
C THR A 43 15.91 25.44 -20.98
N THR A 44 16.24 26.72 -20.79
CA THR A 44 17.12 27.49 -21.70
C THR A 44 17.44 28.86 -21.09
N SER A 45 18.73 29.16 -20.90
CA SER A 45 19.19 30.49 -20.51
C SER A 45 19.43 31.35 -21.76
N PRO A 46 18.85 32.55 -21.87
CA PRO A 46 19.39 33.59 -22.74
C PRO A 46 20.64 34.18 -22.09
N ILE A 47 21.75 34.25 -22.83
CA ILE A 47 22.92 35.01 -22.42
C ILE A 47 22.65 36.50 -22.69
N HIS A 48 23.08 37.38 -21.79
CA HIS A 48 23.05 38.83 -22.04
C HIS A 48 23.99 39.20 -23.18
N GLU A 49 23.46 39.91 -24.17
CA GLU A 49 24.27 40.70 -25.13
C GLU A 49 23.66 42.11 -25.20
N LEU A 50 24.50 43.14 -25.03
CA LEU A 50 24.05 44.54 -24.99
C LEU A 50 24.07 45.15 -26.40
N GLU A 51 23.03 45.91 -26.74
CA GLU A 51 23.10 46.82 -27.88
C GLU A 51 24.11 47.96 -27.61
N ALA A 52 25.03 48.17 -28.54
CA ALA A 52 25.82 49.39 -28.64
C ALA A 52 25.96 49.77 -30.12
N ALA A 53 25.25 50.82 -30.55
CA ALA A 53 25.19 51.21 -31.95
C ALA A 53 26.41 52.04 -32.37
N SER A 54 26.92 51.80 -33.59
CA SER A 54 27.66 52.79 -34.36
C SER A 54 27.53 52.54 -35.86
N MET A 55 27.69 53.60 -36.67
CA MET A 55 27.54 53.58 -38.12
C MET A 55 28.85 53.15 -38.81
N THR A 56 28.80 52.51 -40.00
CA THR A 56 29.32 53.09 -41.27
C THR A 56 29.23 52.15 -42.51
N THR A 57 28.59 52.66 -43.57
CA THR A 57 28.94 52.55 -45.02
C THR A 57 29.39 51.22 -45.71
N THR A 58 28.51 50.75 -46.63
CA THR A 58 28.78 50.66 -48.10
C THR A 58 29.27 49.35 -48.79
N THR A 59 28.64 49.05 -49.94
CA THR A 59 28.97 48.11 -51.06
C THR A 59 28.92 46.57 -50.88
N GLY A 60 28.36 45.87 -51.89
CA GLY A 60 28.55 44.44 -52.21
C GLY A 60 29.33 44.29 -53.55
N PRO A 61 29.00 43.37 -54.51
CA PRO A 61 28.06 42.22 -54.49
C PRO A 61 28.51 40.94 -55.29
N ARG A 62 27.73 39.83 -55.22
CA ARG A 62 27.79 38.58 -56.09
C ARG A 62 29.10 37.73 -55.96
N VAL A 63 29.32 36.53 -56.54
CA VAL A 63 28.61 35.63 -57.52
C VAL A 63 28.94 34.13 -57.25
N SER A 64 28.04 33.18 -57.62
CA SER A 64 28.28 31.76 -58.07
C SER A 64 29.07 30.73 -57.21
N ALA A 65 29.16 29.42 -57.54
CA ALA A 65 28.18 28.39 -58.03
C ALA A 65 28.84 26.98 -58.22
N ALA A 66 28.10 25.88 -57.98
CA ALA A 66 28.30 24.50 -58.53
C ALA A 66 29.60 23.71 -58.11
N THR A 67 29.83 22.38 -58.28
CA THR A 67 29.04 21.20 -58.79
C THR A 67 29.63 19.83 -58.33
N ALA A 68 28.80 18.76 -58.35
CA ALA A 68 29.07 17.33 -58.75
C ALA A 68 30.13 16.39 -58.10
N VAL A 69 29.62 15.49 -57.24
CA VAL A 69 29.73 13.99 -57.08
C VAL A 69 30.13 13.15 -58.33
N PRO A 70 30.62 11.85 -58.31
CA PRO A 70 31.05 10.89 -57.25
C PRO A 70 32.60 10.57 -57.30
N PRO A 71 33.23 9.38 -57.60
CA PRO A 71 32.83 8.02 -58.09
C PRO A 71 32.94 6.84 -57.05
N ALA A 72 33.54 5.66 -57.34
CA ALA A 72 33.15 4.34 -56.77
C ALA A 72 34.17 3.15 -56.86
N HIS A 73 33.78 1.95 -56.33
CA HIS A 73 34.37 0.57 -56.45
C HIS A 73 35.61 0.21 -55.57
N ALA A 74 35.89 -1.05 -55.13
CA ALA A 74 35.13 -2.32 -54.98
C ALA A 74 35.85 -3.37 -54.04
N HIS A 75 35.20 -4.52 -53.75
CA HIS A 75 35.69 -5.73 -53.02
C HIS A 75 36.62 -6.65 -53.89
N PRO A 76 37.13 -7.88 -53.52
CA PRO A 76 36.81 -8.80 -52.38
C PRO A 76 37.99 -9.66 -51.76
N SER A 77 37.65 -10.64 -50.88
CA SER A 77 38.35 -11.95 -50.59
C SER A 77 39.76 -11.95 -49.92
N SER A 78 40.26 -13.00 -49.21
CA SER A 78 39.68 -14.22 -48.58
C SER A 78 40.72 -14.99 -47.71
N ASP A 79 40.22 -15.82 -46.78
CA ASP A 79 40.76 -17.13 -46.31
C ASP A 79 42.00 -17.35 -45.39
N ARG A 80 41.74 -18.14 -44.33
CA ARG A 80 42.50 -19.28 -43.72
C ARG A 80 43.92 -19.20 -43.09
N ALA A 81 43.97 -19.76 -41.86
CA ALA A 81 44.94 -20.77 -41.34
C ALA A 81 46.40 -20.34 -40.99
N SER A 82 47.14 -20.96 -40.05
CA SER A 82 46.83 -21.98 -39.01
C SER A 82 47.99 -22.21 -38.01
N SER A 83 47.69 -22.83 -36.86
CA SER A 83 48.63 -23.55 -35.94
C SER A 83 49.55 -22.68 -35.04
N SER A 84 50.13 -23.19 -33.93
CA SER A 84 50.26 -24.57 -33.43
C SER A 84 50.36 -24.70 -31.87
N SER A 85 50.08 -25.90 -31.32
CA SER A 85 50.76 -26.60 -30.18
C SER A 85 50.89 -25.93 -28.78
N THR A 86 50.89 -26.59 -27.59
CA THR A 86 50.70 -27.98 -27.06
C THR A 86 50.79 -27.90 -25.50
N SER A 87 50.35 -28.83 -24.63
CA SER A 87 49.26 -29.83 -24.62
C SER A 87 49.30 -30.67 -23.31
N SER A 88 48.15 -31.08 -22.76
CA SER A 88 47.97 -32.10 -21.67
C SER A 88 48.44 -31.69 -20.24
N SER A 89 48.05 -32.36 -19.13
CA SER A 89 47.32 -33.64 -18.94
C SER A 89 46.37 -33.66 -17.69
N SER A 90 45.73 -34.80 -17.41
CA SER A 90 44.57 -34.97 -16.49
C SER A 90 44.81 -35.89 -15.26
N ALA A 91 44.07 -35.70 -14.15
CA ALA A 91 43.63 -36.77 -13.19
C ALA A 91 42.68 -36.24 -12.07
N SER A 92 42.01 -37.13 -11.33
CA SER A 92 41.14 -36.87 -10.14
C SER A 92 40.89 -38.19 -9.36
N PRO A 93 40.03 -38.21 -8.32
CA PRO A 93 40.19 -37.85 -6.88
C PRO A 93 40.51 -39.14 -6.04
N PRO A 94 40.15 -39.40 -4.74
CA PRO A 94 39.50 -38.67 -3.60
C PRO A 94 40.47 -38.65 -2.35
N PRO A 95 40.11 -38.74 -1.02
CA PRO A 95 38.84 -38.75 -0.26
C PRO A 95 38.82 -37.86 1.03
N HIS A 96 37.90 -38.14 1.98
CA HIS A 96 37.78 -37.56 3.34
C HIS A 96 38.56 -38.35 4.43
N PRO A 97 38.71 -37.80 5.65
CA PRO A 97 37.98 -38.40 6.79
C PRO A 97 37.44 -37.39 7.85
N THR A 98 36.76 -37.92 8.88
CA THR A 98 36.25 -37.31 10.13
C THR A 98 36.28 -38.37 11.25
N PRO A 99 35.92 -38.06 12.53
CA PRO A 99 36.25 -36.94 13.41
C PRO A 99 37.03 -37.44 14.67
N SER A 100 37.20 -36.61 15.73
CA SER A 100 37.67 -37.10 17.04
C SER A 100 37.21 -36.23 18.23
N GLU A 101 36.74 -36.88 19.30
CA GLU A 101 36.47 -36.27 20.62
C GLU A 101 37.66 -36.47 21.59
N SER A 102 37.83 -35.59 22.57
CA SER A 102 38.38 -35.93 23.91
C SER A 102 38.10 -34.83 24.94
N GLN A 103 38.25 -35.14 26.22
CA GLN A 103 37.85 -34.33 27.38
C GLN A 103 39.06 -33.77 28.18
N HIS A 104 38.77 -33.15 29.33
CA HIS A 104 39.68 -32.57 30.35
C HIS A 104 40.16 -31.12 30.07
N SER A 105 40.35 -30.26 31.09
CA SER A 105 39.91 -30.31 32.49
C SER A 105 39.92 -28.90 33.12
N SER A 106 39.35 -28.80 34.33
CA SER A 106 39.45 -27.69 35.29
C SER A 106 40.69 -26.79 35.21
N ASP A 107 40.49 -25.47 35.36
CA ASP A 107 41.01 -24.80 36.56
C ASP A 107 40.24 -23.52 36.96
N SER A 108 40.51 -23.00 38.15
CA SER A 108 39.80 -21.89 38.80
C SER A 108 40.59 -20.57 38.81
N ALA A 109 39.95 -19.48 38.41
CA ALA A 109 40.41 -18.11 38.72
C ALA A 109 39.24 -17.15 38.96
N ALA A 110 39.15 -16.59 40.16
CA ALA A 110 38.14 -15.59 40.51
C ALA A 110 38.66 -14.16 40.28
N HIS A 111 37.90 -13.34 39.55
CA HIS A 111 38.11 -11.89 39.57
C HIS A 111 36.80 -11.11 39.52
N ALA A 112 36.84 -9.88 40.06
CA ALA A 112 35.67 -9.29 40.70
C ALA A 112 34.94 -8.24 39.86
N SER A 113 33.61 -8.21 40.09
CA SER A 113 32.72 -7.05 40.04
C SER A 113 32.78 -6.11 38.83
N ARG A 114 31.72 -6.18 38.01
CA ARG A 114 31.01 -5.00 37.48
C ARG A 114 29.53 -5.35 37.30
N HIS A 115 28.67 -4.86 38.19
CA HIS A 115 27.23 -4.89 37.95
C HIS A 115 26.89 -3.92 36.81
N ALA A 116 26.84 -4.44 35.58
CA ALA A 116 26.04 -3.81 34.54
C ALA A 116 24.57 -4.06 34.90
N THR A 117 23.85 -2.99 35.25
CA THR A 117 22.39 -3.05 35.39
C THR A 117 21.80 -3.49 34.06
N SER A 118 21.03 -4.58 34.06
CA SER A 118 20.28 -4.98 32.86
C SER A 118 19.36 -3.84 32.46
N ALA A 119 19.61 -3.23 31.31
CA ALA A 119 18.58 -2.45 30.65
C ALA A 119 17.37 -3.37 30.45
N SER A 120 16.17 -2.92 30.83
CA SER A 120 14.94 -3.62 30.51
C SER A 120 14.83 -3.72 28.99
N ALA A 121 14.52 -4.92 28.47
CA ALA A 121 14.08 -5.04 27.08
C ALA A 121 12.89 -4.07 26.86
N PRO A 122 12.78 -3.41 25.69
CA PRO A 122 11.63 -2.55 25.42
C PRO A 122 10.35 -3.37 25.57
N GLU A 123 9.42 -2.89 26.38
CA GLU A 123 8.15 -3.60 26.59
C GLU A 123 7.44 -3.78 25.25
N VAL A 124 7.01 -5.02 24.96
CA VAL A 124 6.27 -5.32 23.73
C VAL A 124 4.97 -4.51 23.77
N PRO A 125 4.68 -3.67 22.76
CA PRO A 125 3.49 -2.82 22.77
C PRO A 125 2.23 -3.65 23.01
N VAL A 126 1.42 -3.19 23.97
CA VAL A 126 0.13 -3.84 24.27
C VAL A 126 -0.74 -3.71 23.04
N THR A 127 -1.14 -4.85 22.48
CA THR A 127 -1.85 -4.97 21.21
C THR A 127 -3.21 -5.59 21.44
N MET A 128 -4.16 -5.28 20.55
CA MET A 128 -5.53 -5.84 20.57
C MET A 128 -5.59 -7.36 20.62
N SER A 129 -4.53 -8.05 20.15
CA SER A 129 -4.35 -9.50 20.26
C SER A 129 -4.32 -10.03 21.70
N THR A 130 -3.78 -9.28 22.67
CA THR A 130 -3.58 -9.84 24.01
C THR A 130 -4.94 -10.01 24.69
N PRO A 131 -5.29 -11.23 25.15
CA PRO A 131 -6.51 -11.48 25.92
C PRO A 131 -6.51 -10.66 27.21
N ILE A 132 -7.66 -10.07 27.56
CA ILE A 132 -7.75 -9.10 28.66
C ILE A 132 -7.48 -9.75 30.03
N ASP A 133 -7.76 -11.05 30.17
CA ASP A 133 -7.40 -11.89 31.30
C ASP A 133 -5.88 -12.09 31.48
N GLN A 134 -5.08 -11.84 30.43
CA GLN A 134 -3.62 -11.92 30.47
C GLN A 134 -2.95 -10.54 30.68
N LEU A 135 -3.72 -9.46 30.75
CA LEU A 135 -3.20 -8.10 30.94
C LEU A 135 -3.18 -7.69 32.42
N THR A 136 -2.04 -7.17 32.86
CA THR A 136 -1.93 -6.52 34.17
C THR A 136 -2.69 -5.18 34.18
N ASN A 137 -3.12 -4.74 35.38
CA ASN A 137 -3.78 -3.44 35.56
C ASN A 137 -2.92 -2.24 35.09
N ALA A 138 -1.59 -2.40 34.99
CA ALA A 138 -0.71 -1.39 34.40
C ALA A 138 -0.85 -1.35 32.87
N GLN A 139 -0.72 -2.51 32.21
CA GLN A 139 -0.88 -2.65 30.75
C GLN A 139 -2.28 -2.21 30.28
N ILE A 140 -3.33 -2.55 31.02
CA ILE A 140 -4.71 -2.11 30.71
C ILE A 140 -4.82 -0.58 30.73
N LYS A 141 -4.28 0.07 31.77
CA LYS A 141 -4.30 1.54 31.87
C LYS A 141 -3.46 2.18 30.77
N GLU A 142 -2.37 1.55 30.35
CA GLU A 142 -1.52 2.09 29.29
C GLU A 142 -2.13 1.92 27.89
N GLU A 143 -2.79 0.79 27.59
CA GLU A 143 -3.57 0.64 26.36
C GLU A 143 -4.72 1.68 26.31
N LEU A 144 -5.45 1.85 27.42
CA LEU A 144 -6.53 2.84 27.52
C LEU A 144 -6.03 4.28 27.28
N ARG A 145 -4.85 4.66 27.78
CA ARG A 145 -4.24 5.97 27.49
C ARG A 145 -3.76 6.09 26.05
N THR A 146 -2.95 5.14 25.58
CA THR A 146 -2.20 5.27 24.32
C THR A 146 -3.08 5.09 23.09
N LEU A 147 -3.96 4.08 23.08
CA LEU A 147 -4.80 3.77 21.91
C LEU A 147 -6.09 4.60 21.89
N TYR A 148 -6.65 4.89 23.07
CA TYR A 148 -8.02 5.44 23.24
C TYR A 148 -8.08 6.79 23.98
N ALA A 149 -6.94 7.41 24.31
CA ALA A 149 -6.85 8.68 25.05
C ALA A 149 -7.60 8.70 26.41
N THR A 150 -7.93 7.54 26.96
CA THR A 150 -8.68 7.38 28.22
C THR A 150 -7.71 7.47 29.39
N THR A 151 -7.76 8.60 30.10
CA THR A 151 -6.93 8.90 31.28
C THR A 151 -7.67 8.74 32.61
N ASP A 152 -9.01 8.74 32.59
CA ASP A 152 -9.84 8.60 33.78
C ASP A 152 -10.17 7.12 34.08
N PHE A 153 -9.86 6.75 35.31
CA PHE A 153 -10.09 5.43 35.92
C PHE A 153 -10.65 5.58 37.34
N SER A 154 -11.19 6.75 37.69
CA SER A 154 -11.77 7.04 39.02
C SER A 154 -13.07 6.27 39.30
N ASP A 155 -13.63 5.64 38.28
CA ASP A 155 -14.76 4.71 38.29
C ASP A 155 -14.36 3.25 38.59
N CYS A 156 -13.06 2.91 38.52
CA CYS A 156 -12.57 1.54 38.59
C CYS A 156 -12.11 1.15 40.01
N PHE A 157 -13.06 0.79 40.87
CA PHE A 157 -12.81 0.44 42.27
C PHE A 157 -12.66 -1.07 42.49
N GLU A 158 -13.48 -1.89 41.81
CA GLU A 158 -13.62 -3.31 42.09
C GLU A 158 -12.68 -4.18 41.22
N PRO A 159 -12.30 -5.37 41.69
CA PRO A 159 -11.62 -6.36 40.85
C PRO A 159 -12.37 -6.61 39.54
N GLY A 160 -11.64 -6.48 38.43
CA GLY A 160 -12.18 -6.62 37.08
C GLY A 160 -12.75 -5.34 36.45
N ASP A 161 -12.83 -4.19 37.13
CA ASP A 161 -13.38 -2.97 36.52
C ASP A 161 -12.54 -2.47 35.36
N LEU A 162 -11.21 -2.51 35.48
CA LEU A 162 -10.30 -2.13 34.39
C LEU A 162 -10.45 -3.06 33.18
N GLN A 163 -10.62 -4.37 33.43
CA GLN A 163 -10.88 -5.38 32.41
C GLN A 163 -12.25 -5.15 31.73
N ARG A 164 -13.29 -4.81 32.50
CA ARG A 164 -14.63 -4.43 32.00
C ARG A 164 -14.57 -3.15 31.16
N LYS A 165 -13.92 -2.10 31.66
CA LYS A 165 -13.72 -0.82 30.94
C LYS A 165 -12.98 -1.06 29.63
N LEU A 166 -11.87 -1.81 29.65
CA LEU A 166 -11.12 -2.12 28.42
C LEU A 166 -11.95 -2.90 27.41
N GLN A 167 -12.69 -3.94 27.82
CA GLN A 167 -13.54 -4.70 26.91
C GLN A 167 -14.62 -3.81 26.28
N ALA A 168 -15.28 -2.96 27.07
CA ALA A 168 -16.28 -2.01 26.59
C ALA A 168 -15.67 -0.97 25.63
N THR A 169 -14.48 -0.44 25.93
CA THR A 169 -13.76 0.48 25.04
C THR A 169 -13.35 -0.20 23.73
N ARG A 170 -12.72 -1.39 23.77
CA ARG A 170 -12.34 -2.17 22.58
C ARG A 170 -13.53 -2.47 21.66
N ASP A 171 -14.72 -2.71 22.22
CA ASP A 171 -15.94 -3.03 21.47
C ASP A 171 -16.72 -1.81 20.93
N SER A 172 -16.40 -0.57 21.36
CA SER A 172 -17.20 0.63 21.03
C SER A 172 -16.43 1.84 20.51
N THR A 173 -15.13 1.97 20.84
CA THR A 173 -14.33 3.18 20.60
C THR A 173 -13.20 2.88 19.62
N PRO A 174 -13.05 3.63 18.51
CA PRO A 174 -11.95 3.43 17.57
C PRO A 174 -10.57 3.70 18.20
N ILE A 175 -9.56 2.93 17.78
CA ILE A 175 -8.16 3.17 18.14
C ILE A 175 -7.66 4.38 17.36
N THR A 176 -7.39 5.48 18.05
CA THR A 176 -6.99 6.75 17.39
C THR A 176 -5.51 7.07 17.56
N HIS A 177 -4.81 6.46 18.53
CA HIS A 177 -3.45 6.86 18.90
C HIS A 177 -3.32 8.38 19.21
N GLY A 178 -4.40 9.01 19.68
CA GLY A 178 -4.51 10.46 19.90
C GLY A 178 -4.66 11.32 18.64
N LEU A 179 -4.70 10.72 17.44
CA LEU A 179 -4.85 11.43 16.17
C LEU A 179 -6.32 11.81 15.90
N ARG A 180 -6.54 12.98 15.30
CA ARG A 180 -7.88 13.43 14.88
C ARG A 180 -8.18 12.97 13.45
N TYR A 181 -8.78 11.79 13.33
CA TYR A 181 -9.36 11.27 12.09
C TYR A 181 -10.54 12.12 11.62
N GLY A 182 -10.82 12.10 10.32
CA GLY A 182 -11.95 12.82 9.73
C GLY A 182 -13.26 12.01 9.78
N PRO A 183 -14.28 12.41 8.99
CA PRO A 183 -15.55 11.71 8.91
C PRO A 183 -15.41 10.25 8.47
N LEU A 184 -16.22 9.37 9.07
CA LEU A 184 -16.48 8.01 8.60
C LEU A 184 -17.86 7.98 7.93
N LEU A 185 -17.92 7.56 6.68
CA LEU A 185 -19.19 7.25 6.02
C LEU A 185 -19.50 5.75 6.13
N GLU A 186 -20.69 5.44 6.62
CA GLU A 186 -21.29 4.10 6.52
C GLU A 186 -22.22 4.10 5.29
N ILE A 187 -22.07 3.14 4.36
CA ILE A 187 -22.87 3.05 3.11
C ILE A 187 -23.36 1.61 2.90
N GLY A 188 -24.57 1.42 2.39
CA GLY A 188 -25.18 0.09 2.19
C GLY A 188 -26.07 -0.36 3.35
N ASN A 189 -26.04 -1.65 3.69
CA ASN A 189 -26.98 -2.24 4.64
C ASN A 189 -26.65 -1.87 6.10
N LYS A 190 -27.44 -0.95 6.68
CA LYS A 190 -27.36 -0.53 8.10
C LYS A 190 -28.40 -1.20 9.01
N LYS A 191 -29.00 -2.32 8.58
CA LYS A 191 -30.02 -3.06 9.35
C LYS A 191 -29.55 -4.46 9.74
N ASN A 192 -29.09 -5.22 8.77
CA ASN A 192 -28.65 -6.61 8.91
C ASN A 192 -27.55 -6.99 7.89
N PRO A 193 -26.45 -6.21 7.79
CA PRO A 193 -25.35 -6.56 6.90
C PRO A 193 -24.76 -7.93 7.26
N THR A 194 -24.43 -8.75 6.27
CA THR A 194 -23.79 -10.05 6.49
C THR A 194 -22.26 -9.96 6.44
N GLY A 195 -21.69 -8.84 6.02
CA GLY A 195 -20.25 -8.61 5.96
C GLY A 195 -19.89 -7.13 5.88
N VAL A 196 -18.63 -6.81 6.16
CA VAL A 196 -18.10 -5.43 6.19
C VAL A 196 -17.00 -5.26 5.16
N VAL A 197 -16.98 -4.13 4.46
CA VAL A 197 -15.89 -3.73 3.56
C VAL A 197 -15.36 -2.37 4.00
N THR A 198 -14.07 -2.23 4.25
CA THR A 198 -13.45 -0.89 4.42
C THR A 198 -12.94 -0.40 3.07
N ILE A 199 -13.04 0.90 2.78
CA ILE A 199 -12.44 1.53 1.61
C ILE A 199 -11.64 2.76 2.05
N SER A 200 -10.33 2.61 2.17
CA SER A 200 -9.40 3.67 2.56
C SER A 200 -8.95 4.48 1.34
N HIS A 201 -9.16 5.80 1.36
CA HIS A 201 -8.86 6.72 0.25
C HIS A 201 -7.36 6.98 0.03
N GLY A 202 -7.02 7.66 -1.07
CA GLY A 202 -5.65 8.08 -1.41
C GLY A 202 -5.11 9.26 -0.58
N LEU A 203 -3.85 9.63 -0.78
CA LEU A 203 -3.22 10.78 -0.09
C LEU A 203 -3.95 12.10 -0.43
N GLY A 204 -4.30 12.89 0.59
CA GLY A 204 -4.94 14.21 0.45
C GLY A 204 -6.46 14.19 0.23
N ASP A 205 -7.04 13.01 0.03
CA ASP A 205 -8.47 12.79 -0.25
C ASP A 205 -9.30 12.62 1.05
N SER A 206 -10.57 12.21 0.95
CA SER A 206 -11.45 11.93 2.08
C SER A 206 -12.47 10.83 1.79
N ALA A 207 -13.24 10.41 2.79
CA ALA A 207 -14.37 9.48 2.62
C ALA A 207 -15.38 9.93 1.54
N HIS A 208 -15.62 11.23 1.40
CA HIS A 208 -16.58 11.77 0.41
C HIS A 208 -16.06 11.66 -1.03
N GLY A 209 -14.74 11.62 -1.25
CA GLY A 209 -14.15 11.37 -2.58
C GLY A 209 -14.44 9.97 -3.10
N TRP A 210 -14.81 9.04 -2.20
CA TRP A 210 -15.11 7.64 -2.50
C TRP A 210 -16.61 7.31 -2.37
N GLU A 211 -17.46 8.29 -2.07
CA GLU A 211 -18.89 8.07 -1.79
C GLU A 211 -19.65 7.51 -3.01
N ASP A 212 -19.41 8.02 -4.23
CA ASP A 212 -20.02 7.50 -5.47
C ASP A 212 -19.63 6.02 -5.71
N VAL A 213 -18.37 5.64 -5.46
CA VAL A 213 -17.89 4.24 -5.55
C VAL A 213 -18.52 3.37 -4.46
N GLY A 214 -18.64 3.90 -3.23
CA GLY A 214 -19.30 3.24 -2.12
C GLY A 214 -20.78 2.94 -2.39
N TYR A 215 -21.52 3.88 -3.00
CA TYR A 215 -22.90 3.65 -3.41
C TYR A 215 -23.02 2.64 -4.56
N GLU A 216 -22.15 2.68 -5.56
CA GLU A 216 -22.20 1.73 -6.69
C GLU A 216 -21.89 0.29 -6.24
N LEU A 217 -20.89 0.10 -5.38
CA LEU A 217 -20.61 -1.21 -4.77
C LEU A 217 -21.76 -1.67 -3.85
N ALA A 218 -22.33 -0.77 -3.03
CA ALA A 218 -23.46 -1.11 -2.16
C ALA A 218 -24.77 -1.40 -2.92
N ARG A 219 -24.96 -0.81 -4.11
CA ARG A 219 -26.08 -1.10 -5.02
C ARG A 219 -26.01 -2.51 -5.59
N ARG A 220 -24.79 -3.01 -5.83
CA ARG A 220 -24.52 -4.36 -6.38
C ARG A 220 -24.43 -5.43 -5.30
N LEU A 221 -23.93 -5.06 -4.13
CA LEU A 221 -23.76 -5.92 -2.95
C LEU A 221 -24.65 -5.44 -1.78
N PRO A 222 -25.99 -5.43 -1.93
CA PRO A 222 -26.93 -4.82 -0.99
C PRO A 222 -27.03 -5.52 0.37
N TYR A 223 -26.29 -6.63 0.55
CA TYR A 223 -26.18 -7.36 1.81
C TYR A 223 -24.94 -6.97 2.64
N LEU A 224 -24.06 -6.09 2.13
CA LEU A 224 -22.86 -5.62 2.80
C LEU A 224 -23.01 -4.21 3.39
N LEU A 225 -22.13 -3.90 4.34
CA LEU A 225 -21.92 -2.55 4.86
C LEU A 225 -20.50 -2.08 4.50
N PHE A 226 -20.43 -0.93 3.84
CA PHE A 226 -19.20 -0.27 3.42
C PHE A 226 -18.84 0.83 4.43
N LEU A 227 -17.57 0.84 4.85
CA LEU A 227 -16.98 1.80 5.78
C LEU A 227 -15.92 2.60 5.01
N LEU A 228 -16.17 3.89 4.78
CA LEU A 228 -15.25 4.80 4.13
C LEU A 228 -14.68 5.75 5.20
N PRO A 229 -13.53 5.42 5.83
CA PRO A 229 -12.89 6.29 6.81
C PRO A 229 -12.10 7.43 6.17
N THR A 230 -12.09 8.60 6.80
CA THR A 230 -11.19 9.71 6.43
C THR A 230 -9.92 9.71 7.30
N ALA A 231 -8.76 9.74 6.66
CA ALA A 231 -7.44 9.85 7.29
C ALA A 231 -7.32 11.09 8.19
N PRO A 232 -6.44 11.10 9.21
CA PRO A 232 -6.20 12.28 10.03
C PRO A 232 -5.38 13.30 9.24
N SER A 233 -5.60 14.58 9.49
CA SER A 233 -4.75 15.64 8.94
C SER A 233 -3.39 15.62 9.64
N ARG A 234 -2.31 15.38 8.89
CA ARG A 234 -0.93 15.42 9.40
C ARG A 234 0.01 16.09 8.37
N PRO A 235 1.15 16.66 8.79
CA PRO A 235 2.21 17.08 7.88
C PRO A 235 2.68 15.93 6.98
N VAL A 236 2.95 16.22 5.71
CA VAL A 236 3.44 15.25 4.72
C VAL A 236 4.75 15.77 4.11
N THR A 237 5.85 15.08 4.37
CA THR A 237 7.22 15.48 4.03
C THR A 237 7.43 15.67 2.52
N ILE A 238 6.99 14.72 1.69
CA ILE A 238 7.06 14.85 0.22
C ILE A 238 6.26 16.05 -0.33
N ASN A 239 5.24 16.51 0.39
CA ASN A 239 4.45 17.71 0.06
C ASN A 239 4.93 18.95 0.84
N GLY A 240 6.23 19.04 1.14
CA GLY A 240 6.84 20.20 1.81
C GLY A 240 6.41 20.40 3.27
N GLY A 241 5.91 19.36 3.93
CA GLY A 241 5.35 19.43 5.29
C GLY A 241 3.91 19.96 5.35
N MET A 242 3.22 20.13 4.23
CA MET A 242 1.82 20.56 4.21
C MET A 242 0.94 19.59 5.00
N SER A 243 0.04 20.13 5.85
CA SER A 243 -0.89 19.31 6.63
C SER A 243 -2.13 18.98 5.80
N ILE A 244 -2.28 17.71 5.44
CA ILE A 244 -3.37 17.16 4.62
C ILE A 244 -3.85 15.82 5.20
N PRO A 245 -5.03 15.29 4.80
CA PRO A 245 -5.44 13.94 5.17
C PRO A 245 -4.43 12.91 4.66
N ALA A 246 -3.76 12.21 5.58
CA ALA A 246 -2.77 11.20 5.24
C ALA A 246 -2.72 10.07 6.28
N TRP A 247 -2.54 8.84 5.80
CA TRP A 247 -2.48 7.65 6.64
C TRP A 247 -1.10 7.44 7.28
N TYR A 248 -0.04 7.89 6.63
CA TYR A 248 1.34 7.85 7.10
C TYR A 248 2.16 8.92 6.36
N ASP A 249 3.33 9.28 6.90
CA ASP A 249 4.24 10.18 6.18
C ASP A 249 5.14 9.44 5.18
N ILE A 250 5.43 10.12 4.07
CA ILE A 250 6.28 9.69 2.96
C ILE A 250 7.52 10.59 2.98
N THR A 251 8.61 10.08 3.54
CA THR A 251 9.82 10.88 3.85
C THR A 251 10.94 10.78 2.81
N GLY A 252 10.83 9.84 1.86
CA GLY A 252 11.72 9.74 0.70
C GLY A 252 11.08 10.30 -0.57
N THR A 253 11.90 10.74 -1.53
CA THR A 253 11.43 11.11 -2.87
C THR A 253 11.10 9.86 -3.70
N LEU A 254 10.13 9.96 -4.61
CA LEU A 254 9.71 8.84 -5.47
C LEU A 254 10.79 8.39 -6.48
N GLY A 255 11.83 9.19 -6.68
CA GLY A 255 12.91 8.94 -7.66
C GLY A 255 13.80 7.74 -7.35
N ASP A 256 13.99 7.40 -6.07
CA ASP A 256 14.72 6.20 -5.66
C ASP A 256 13.86 4.91 -5.79
N GLY A 257 12.56 5.06 -6.10
CA GLY A 257 11.55 4.00 -6.12
C GLY A 257 10.65 4.01 -4.87
N VAL A 258 9.36 3.73 -5.08
CA VAL A 258 8.32 3.78 -4.03
C VAL A 258 8.60 2.83 -2.85
N LEU A 259 9.40 1.78 -3.06
CA LEU A 259 9.77 0.77 -2.05
C LEU A 259 11.09 1.06 -1.32
N SER A 260 11.96 1.93 -1.84
CA SER A 260 13.21 2.33 -1.18
C SER A 260 13.04 3.59 -0.32
N ALA A 261 12.07 4.44 -0.69
CA ALA A 261 11.67 5.62 0.08
C ALA A 261 11.33 5.24 1.52
N ARG A 262 12.04 5.83 2.49
CA ARG A 262 11.74 5.64 3.91
C ARG A 262 10.32 6.15 4.21
N GLN A 263 9.52 5.28 4.82
CA GLN A 263 8.11 5.52 5.10
C GLN A 263 7.86 5.39 6.59
N ASP A 264 6.89 6.17 7.08
CA ASP A 264 6.47 6.16 8.47
C ASP A 264 5.72 4.86 8.80
N ALA A 265 6.49 3.83 9.15
CA ALA A 265 5.98 2.55 9.61
C ALA A 265 5.10 2.69 10.87
N THR A 266 5.33 3.73 11.69
CA THR A 266 4.51 3.99 12.87
C THR A 266 3.13 4.50 12.47
N GLY A 267 3.03 5.54 11.65
CA GLY A 267 1.76 6.01 11.09
C GLY A 267 1.02 4.95 10.29
N LEU A 268 1.74 4.09 9.55
CA LEU A 268 1.14 2.97 8.83
C LEU A 268 0.47 1.98 9.80
N ARG A 269 1.16 1.58 10.88
CA ARG A 269 0.57 0.74 11.94
C ARG A 269 -0.60 1.43 12.64
N GLN A 270 -0.47 2.71 13.00
CA GLN A 270 -1.54 3.48 13.64
C GLN A 270 -2.82 3.53 12.78
N SER A 271 -2.67 3.75 11.47
CA SER A 271 -3.78 3.74 10.52
C SER A 271 -4.35 2.34 10.32
N ALA A 272 -3.52 1.29 10.31
CA ALA A 272 -3.98 -0.08 10.27
C ALA A 272 -4.79 -0.47 11.53
N ASP A 273 -4.36 -0.03 12.71
CA ASP A 273 -5.09 -0.24 13.96
C ASP A 273 -6.45 0.49 13.98
N TYR A 274 -6.49 1.74 13.50
CA TYR A 274 -7.74 2.49 13.34
C TYR A 274 -8.71 1.75 12.41
N VAL A 275 -8.30 1.40 11.18
CA VAL A 275 -9.16 0.70 10.20
C VAL A 275 -9.62 -0.67 10.73
N ARG A 276 -8.73 -1.41 11.42
CA ARG A 276 -9.08 -2.69 12.07
C ARG A 276 -10.08 -2.50 13.21
N SER A 277 -9.95 -1.43 14.00
CA SER A 277 -10.89 -1.12 15.09
C SER A 277 -12.28 -0.75 14.57
N LEU A 278 -12.38 0.00 13.47
CA LEU A 278 -13.66 0.29 12.82
C LEU A 278 -14.37 -0.98 12.35
N ALA A 279 -13.63 -1.91 11.74
CA ALA A 279 -14.16 -3.20 11.32
C ALA A 279 -14.58 -4.06 12.53
N HIS A 280 -13.80 -4.10 13.62
CA HIS A 280 -14.15 -4.80 14.87
C HIS A 280 -15.44 -4.26 15.49
N ILE A 281 -15.51 -2.94 15.73
CA ILE A 281 -16.68 -2.28 16.34
C ILE A 281 -17.93 -2.50 15.47
N THR A 282 -17.79 -2.42 14.15
CA THR A 282 -18.91 -2.63 13.21
C THR A 282 -19.38 -4.09 13.18
N THR A 283 -18.45 -5.05 13.07
CA THR A 283 -18.82 -6.48 13.11
C THR A 283 -19.45 -6.86 14.44
N LYS A 284 -18.92 -6.34 15.56
CA LYS A 284 -19.50 -6.50 16.91
C LYS A 284 -20.90 -5.88 17.02
N ARG A 285 -21.12 -4.67 16.48
CA ARG A 285 -22.41 -3.96 16.49
C ARG A 285 -23.52 -4.75 15.77
N TYR A 286 -23.21 -5.37 14.63
CA TYR A 286 -24.19 -6.09 13.81
C TYR A 286 -24.17 -7.63 14.00
N GLY A 287 -23.35 -8.17 14.90
CA GLY A 287 -23.24 -9.62 15.14
C GLY A 287 -22.58 -10.41 14.01
N ILE A 288 -21.80 -9.75 13.15
CA ILE A 288 -21.10 -10.36 12.02
C ILE A 288 -19.88 -11.15 12.53
N ALA A 289 -19.65 -12.34 11.97
CA ALA A 289 -18.44 -13.10 12.26
C ALA A 289 -17.17 -12.32 11.81
N PRO A 290 -16.15 -12.14 12.66
CA PRO A 290 -15.07 -11.16 12.43
C PRO A 290 -14.13 -11.48 11.26
N HIS A 291 -14.24 -12.68 10.66
CA HIS A 291 -13.56 -13.00 9.39
C HIS A 291 -14.29 -12.45 8.15
N ARG A 292 -15.58 -12.08 8.25
CA ARG A 292 -16.38 -11.51 7.14
C ARG A 292 -16.14 -10.00 6.96
N VAL A 293 -14.86 -9.66 6.85
CA VAL A 293 -14.33 -8.32 6.59
C VAL A 293 -13.45 -8.35 5.34
N VAL A 294 -13.59 -7.36 4.45
CA VAL A 294 -12.61 -7.07 3.40
C VAL A 294 -11.94 -5.73 3.67
N TYR A 295 -10.62 -5.69 3.59
CA TYR A 295 -9.85 -4.44 3.65
C TYR A 295 -9.54 -3.97 2.23
N GLY A 296 -10.25 -2.95 1.76
CA GLY A 296 -10.04 -2.30 0.47
C GLY A 296 -9.43 -0.90 0.63
N GLY A 297 -8.69 -0.45 -0.38
CA GLY A 297 -8.24 0.93 -0.46
C GLY A 297 -7.48 1.26 -1.73
N PHE A 298 -7.26 2.56 -1.95
CA PHE A 298 -6.60 3.11 -3.13
C PHE A 298 -5.29 3.84 -2.77
N SER A 299 -4.24 3.68 -3.56
CA SER A 299 -2.96 4.39 -3.41
C SER A 299 -2.41 4.25 -1.98
N GLN A 300 -2.25 5.34 -1.23
CA GLN A 300 -1.83 5.29 0.19
C GLN A 300 -2.77 4.42 1.06
N GLY A 301 -4.09 4.47 0.83
CA GLY A 301 -5.06 3.63 1.52
C GLY A 301 -5.02 2.15 1.12
N ALA A 302 -4.51 1.84 -0.07
CA ALA A 302 -4.26 0.46 -0.50
C ALA A 302 -3.11 -0.17 0.30
N ALA A 303 -2.04 0.60 0.54
CA ALA A 303 -0.91 0.18 1.38
C ALA A 303 -1.33 -0.01 2.85
N VAL A 304 -2.20 0.85 3.39
CA VAL A 304 -2.85 0.62 4.69
C VAL A 304 -3.64 -0.68 4.69
N SER A 305 -4.40 -0.98 3.64
CA SER A 305 -5.26 -2.17 3.59
C SER A 305 -4.46 -3.48 3.50
N LEU A 306 -3.36 -3.49 2.74
CA LEU A 306 -2.37 -4.56 2.77
C LEU A 306 -1.81 -4.77 4.18
N CYS A 307 -1.30 -3.71 4.83
CA CYS A 307 -0.78 -3.81 6.19
C CYS A 307 -1.85 -4.30 7.19
N THR A 308 -3.07 -3.73 7.12
CA THR A 308 -4.19 -4.03 8.03
C THR A 308 -4.57 -5.50 7.99
N GLY A 309 -4.79 -6.05 6.79
CA GLY A 309 -5.25 -7.42 6.60
C GLY A 309 -4.15 -8.47 6.81
N LEU A 310 -2.93 -8.23 6.31
CA LEU A 310 -1.81 -9.19 6.43
C LEU A 310 -1.31 -9.37 7.86
N THR A 311 -1.41 -8.32 8.68
CA THR A 311 -0.98 -8.32 10.09
C THR A 311 -2.12 -8.53 11.09
N ALA A 312 -3.37 -8.71 10.61
CA ALA A 312 -4.51 -8.94 11.48
C ALA A 312 -4.36 -10.24 12.30
N HIS A 313 -5.00 -10.29 13.46
CA HIS A 313 -5.02 -11.52 14.29
C HIS A 313 -6.11 -12.49 13.84
N ILE A 314 -7.21 -11.97 13.30
CA ILE A 314 -8.29 -12.72 12.65
C ILE A 314 -8.12 -12.54 11.15
N ALA A 315 -8.13 -13.64 10.39
CA ALA A 315 -8.07 -13.61 8.94
C ALA A 315 -9.28 -12.86 8.35
N PRO A 316 -9.09 -11.77 7.59
CA PRO A 316 -10.17 -11.19 6.80
C PRO A 316 -10.50 -12.09 5.60
N ALA A 317 -11.68 -11.89 5.00
CA ALA A 317 -12.12 -12.59 3.82
C ALA A 317 -11.28 -12.25 2.58
N GLY A 318 -10.74 -11.04 2.52
CA GLY A 318 -9.82 -10.64 1.45
C GLY A 318 -9.25 -9.23 1.59
N ILE A 319 -8.31 -8.90 0.71
CA ILE A 319 -7.70 -7.57 0.58
C ILE A 319 -7.80 -7.09 -0.88
N ALA A 320 -8.32 -5.88 -1.09
CA ALA A 320 -8.41 -5.22 -2.38
C ALA A 320 -7.45 -4.01 -2.44
N CYS A 321 -6.43 -4.09 -3.29
CA CYS A 321 -5.35 -3.11 -3.37
C CYS A 321 -5.38 -2.40 -4.73
N MET A 322 -5.95 -1.19 -4.78
CA MET A 322 -6.17 -0.42 -6.02
C MET A 322 -5.07 0.63 -6.21
N SER A 323 -4.39 0.61 -7.35
CA SER A 323 -3.22 1.45 -7.68
C SER A 323 -2.21 1.61 -6.52
N GLY A 324 -1.88 0.49 -5.87
CA GLY A 324 -1.23 0.44 -4.55
C GLY A 324 0.10 -0.33 -4.50
N TYR A 325 0.73 -0.32 -3.32
CA TYR A 325 2.04 -0.93 -3.08
C TYR A 325 2.22 -1.37 -1.61
N LEU A 326 3.24 -2.18 -1.33
CA LEU A 326 3.62 -2.60 0.03
C LEU A 326 4.44 -1.50 0.71
N ALA A 327 3.80 -0.68 1.54
CA ALA A 327 4.51 0.32 2.34
C ALA A 327 5.31 -0.31 3.49
N ALA A 328 6.42 0.33 3.85
CA ALA A 328 7.30 -0.02 4.98
C ALA A 328 7.61 -1.53 5.10
N TYR A 329 7.96 -2.18 3.97
CA TYR A 329 8.08 -3.64 3.86
C TYR A 329 8.95 -4.30 4.94
N THR A 330 10.01 -3.65 5.41
CA THR A 330 10.91 -4.15 6.47
C THR A 330 10.25 -4.27 7.85
N ASP A 331 9.19 -3.51 8.13
CA ASP A 331 8.36 -3.67 9.35
C ASP A 331 7.11 -4.52 9.09
N VAL A 332 6.56 -4.52 7.88
CA VAL A 332 5.35 -5.28 7.55
C VAL A 332 5.63 -6.76 7.34
N LEU A 333 6.66 -7.14 6.57
CA LEU A 333 6.96 -8.55 6.25
C LEU A 333 7.16 -9.44 7.50
N PRO A 334 7.91 -9.03 8.55
CA PRO A 334 8.06 -9.82 9.78
C PRO A 334 6.77 -9.96 10.60
N ARG A 335 5.73 -9.16 10.30
CA ARG A 335 4.43 -9.15 10.99
C ARG A 335 3.33 -9.91 10.24
N ILE A 336 3.63 -10.50 9.07
CA ILE A 336 2.61 -11.20 8.26
C ILE A 336 2.19 -12.50 8.95
N SER A 337 0.98 -12.48 9.51
CA SER A 337 0.26 -13.61 10.08
C SER A 337 -0.66 -14.26 9.04
N GLN A 338 -1.38 -13.44 8.25
CA GLN A 338 -2.49 -13.90 7.40
C GLN A 338 -2.03 -14.31 5.99
N LYS A 339 -1.15 -15.31 5.91
CA LYS A 339 -0.52 -15.75 4.65
C LYS A 339 -1.51 -16.32 3.62
N SER A 340 -2.61 -16.92 4.06
CA SER A 340 -3.61 -17.53 3.17
C SER A 340 -4.75 -16.59 2.74
N VAL A 341 -4.68 -15.30 3.05
CA VAL A 341 -5.73 -14.33 2.70
C VAL A 341 -5.81 -14.16 1.17
N PRO A 342 -7.02 -14.14 0.56
CA PRO A 342 -7.19 -13.76 -0.83
C PRO A 342 -6.83 -12.28 -1.06
N ILE A 343 -5.86 -12.02 -1.94
CA ILE A 343 -5.46 -10.66 -2.32
C ILE A 343 -5.68 -10.47 -3.82
N THR A 344 -6.31 -9.35 -4.19
CA THR A 344 -6.30 -8.85 -5.57
C THR A 344 -5.68 -7.46 -5.60
N MET A 345 -4.68 -7.29 -6.46
CA MET A 345 -4.09 -6.01 -6.81
C MET A 345 -4.63 -5.57 -8.18
N PHE A 346 -5.00 -4.31 -8.28
CA PHE A 346 -5.59 -3.67 -9.44
C PHE A 346 -4.72 -2.47 -9.79
N HIS A 347 -4.21 -2.35 -11.02
CA HIS A 347 -3.20 -1.30 -11.31
C HIS A 347 -3.25 -0.72 -12.72
N GLY A 348 -2.99 0.58 -12.83
CA GLY A 348 -2.86 1.30 -14.10
C GLY A 348 -1.53 1.05 -14.80
N ARG A 349 -1.55 0.60 -16.06
CA ARG A 349 -0.34 0.35 -16.88
C ARG A 349 0.46 1.60 -17.20
N GLN A 350 -0.11 2.79 -17.00
CA GLN A 350 0.48 4.11 -17.27
C GLN A 350 0.53 4.98 -16.01
N ASP A 351 0.41 4.39 -14.81
CA ASP A 351 0.43 5.10 -13.52
C ASP A 351 1.77 5.84 -13.31
N PRO A 352 1.77 7.19 -13.23
CA PRO A 352 2.98 7.99 -13.02
C PRO A 352 3.25 8.32 -11.54
N VAL A 353 2.34 7.97 -10.63
CA VAL A 353 2.41 8.30 -9.19
C VAL A 353 2.86 7.09 -8.38
N VAL A 354 2.27 5.93 -8.67
CA VAL A 354 2.71 4.62 -8.16
C VAL A 354 3.04 3.75 -9.39
N PRO A 355 4.27 3.81 -9.93
CA PRO A 355 4.65 3.04 -11.10
C PRO A 355 4.33 1.55 -10.95
N ILE A 356 3.77 0.94 -12.00
CA ILE A 356 3.33 -0.47 -11.98
C ILE A 356 4.45 -1.46 -11.66
N THR A 357 5.72 -1.07 -11.83
CA THR A 357 6.90 -1.81 -11.33
C THR A 357 6.88 -1.97 -9.82
N ALA A 358 6.66 -0.90 -9.06
CA ALA A 358 6.58 -0.95 -7.59
C ALA A 358 5.43 -1.83 -7.09
N ALA A 359 4.30 -1.86 -7.80
CA ALA A 359 3.19 -2.76 -7.49
C ALA A 359 3.54 -4.23 -7.75
N LYS A 360 4.23 -4.52 -8.86
CA LYS A 360 4.73 -5.87 -9.20
C LYS A 360 5.85 -6.33 -8.26
N GLU A 361 6.72 -5.43 -7.85
CA GLU A 361 7.75 -5.67 -6.81
C GLU A 361 7.09 -5.93 -5.46
N SER A 362 6.05 -5.17 -5.08
CA SER A 362 5.25 -5.41 -3.88
C SER A 362 4.64 -6.81 -3.86
N LYS A 363 4.03 -7.23 -4.98
CA LYS A 363 3.53 -8.60 -5.16
C LYS A 363 4.65 -9.64 -4.96
N ASN A 364 5.79 -9.44 -5.63
CA ASN A 364 6.93 -10.35 -5.54
C ASN A 364 7.49 -10.47 -4.12
N LEU A 365 7.59 -9.36 -3.37
CA LEU A 365 8.03 -9.36 -1.97
C LEU A 365 7.05 -10.10 -1.05
N LEU A 366 5.75 -9.83 -1.22
CA LEU A 366 4.70 -10.50 -0.44
C LEU A 366 4.71 -12.03 -0.67
N GLU A 367 4.79 -12.48 -1.91
CA GLU A 367 4.77 -13.90 -2.26
C GLU A 367 6.07 -14.61 -1.86
N LYS A 368 7.24 -14.00 -2.06
CA LYS A 368 8.55 -14.65 -1.85
C LYS A 368 9.09 -14.53 -0.42
N GLU A 369 8.98 -13.34 0.18
CA GLU A 369 9.55 -13.04 1.50
C GLU A 369 8.47 -13.05 2.59
N GLY A 370 7.28 -12.52 2.29
CA GLY A 370 6.11 -12.66 3.15
C GLY A 370 5.57 -14.10 3.19
N GLY A 371 5.75 -14.85 2.11
CA GLY A 371 5.22 -16.21 1.94
C GLY A 371 3.70 -16.25 1.85
N VAL A 372 3.07 -15.21 1.29
CA VAL A 372 1.60 -15.18 1.10
C VAL A 372 1.17 -16.01 -0.11
N ALA A 373 -0.09 -16.44 -0.12
CA ALA A 373 -0.70 -17.17 -1.22
C ALA A 373 -0.72 -16.33 -2.51
N PRO A 374 -0.71 -16.96 -3.72
CA PRO A 374 -0.60 -16.25 -4.99
C PRO A 374 -1.59 -15.09 -5.15
N ILE A 375 -1.05 -13.90 -5.39
CA ILE A 375 -1.82 -12.66 -5.49
C ILE A 375 -2.38 -12.53 -6.91
N THR A 376 -3.68 -12.28 -7.03
CA THR A 376 -4.29 -11.95 -8.34
C THR A 376 -3.88 -10.52 -8.70
N PHE A 377 -3.36 -10.31 -9.92
CA PHE A 377 -2.88 -8.99 -10.37
C PHE A 377 -3.55 -8.64 -11.70
N LEU A 378 -4.31 -7.55 -11.71
CA LEU A 378 -5.11 -7.09 -12.86
C LEU A 378 -4.59 -5.74 -13.37
N GLU A 379 -4.45 -5.62 -14.70
CA GLU A 379 -3.83 -4.48 -15.36
C GLU A 379 -4.80 -3.74 -16.28
N TYR A 380 -4.92 -2.43 -16.10
CA TYR A 380 -5.86 -1.58 -16.84
C TYR A 380 -5.14 -0.53 -17.69
N ASN A 381 -5.75 -0.13 -18.81
CA ASN A 381 -5.24 0.95 -19.67
C ASN A 381 -5.59 2.33 -19.06
N MET A 382 -4.97 2.64 -17.93
CA MET A 382 -5.19 3.86 -17.15
C MET A 382 -3.91 4.34 -16.45
N GLN A 383 -3.95 5.57 -15.94
CA GLN A 383 -2.94 6.20 -15.08
C GLN A 383 -3.27 5.96 -13.59
N HIS A 384 -2.89 6.86 -12.68
CA HIS A 384 -3.27 6.81 -11.27
C HIS A 384 -4.74 7.21 -11.08
N SER A 385 -5.65 6.27 -11.34
CA SER A 385 -7.09 6.49 -11.39
C SER A 385 -7.85 5.17 -11.19
N ALA A 386 -9.16 5.17 -11.44
CA ALA A 386 -9.99 3.99 -11.56
C ALA A 386 -10.81 4.01 -12.85
N VAL A 387 -11.18 2.84 -13.37
CA VAL A 387 -12.02 2.67 -14.57
C VAL A 387 -13.22 1.75 -14.30
N PRO A 388 -14.34 1.86 -15.04
CA PRO A 388 -15.51 1.01 -14.80
C PRO A 388 -15.23 -0.49 -14.83
N GLN A 389 -14.26 -0.95 -15.64
CA GLN A 389 -13.82 -2.34 -15.62
C GLN A 389 -13.19 -2.74 -14.27
N GLU A 390 -12.33 -1.91 -13.69
CA GLU A 390 -11.74 -2.17 -12.38
C GLU A 390 -12.82 -2.20 -11.29
N VAL A 391 -13.82 -1.30 -11.35
CA VAL A 391 -14.96 -1.33 -10.41
C VAL A 391 -15.76 -2.63 -10.52
N ASN A 392 -15.93 -3.17 -11.74
CA ASN A 392 -16.54 -4.49 -11.95
C ASN A 392 -15.69 -5.62 -11.35
N ASP A 393 -14.38 -5.62 -11.59
CA ASP A 393 -13.46 -6.66 -11.12
C ASP A 393 -13.26 -6.58 -9.58
N VAL A 394 -13.32 -5.39 -8.98
CA VAL A 394 -13.37 -5.15 -7.52
C VAL A 394 -14.67 -5.68 -6.91
N GLU A 395 -15.82 -5.41 -7.53
CA GLU A 395 -17.10 -5.95 -7.06
C GLU A 395 -17.11 -7.47 -7.12
N ALA A 396 -16.71 -8.07 -8.24
CA ALA A 396 -16.61 -9.51 -8.40
C ALA A 396 -15.64 -10.16 -7.40
N PHE A 397 -14.53 -9.48 -7.06
CA PHE A 397 -13.63 -9.91 -5.99
C PHE A 397 -14.34 -9.93 -4.62
N ILE A 398 -15.01 -8.83 -4.25
CA ILE A 398 -15.71 -8.70 -2.96
C ILE A 398 -16.84 -9.73 -2.87
N ALA A 399 -17.66 -9.89 -3.93
CA ALA A 399 -18.74 -10.87 -4.01
C ALA A 399 -18.24 -12.32 -3.79
N ARG A 400 -17.07 -12.64 -4.37
CA ARG A 400 -16.45 -13.97 -4.26
C ARG A 400 -15.95 -14.29 -2.85
N VAL A 401 -15.45 -13.30 -2.10
CA VAL A 401 -14.91 -13.53 -0.74
C VAL A 401 -15.92 -13.25 0.37
N LEU A 402 -16.90 -12.40 0.12
CA LEU A 402 -18.08 -12.15 0.97
C LEU A 402 -19.36 -12.49 0.19
N PRO A 403 -19.69 -13.78 -0.01
CA PRO A 403 -20.98 -14.17 -0.59
C PRO A 403 -22.13 -13.88 0.39
N GLU A 404 -23.32 -13.58 -0.13
CA GLU A 404 -24.52 -13.24 0.64
C GLU A 404 -24.83 -14.28 1.74
N LYS A 405 -24.74 -15.56 1.36
CA LYS A 405 -25.04 -16.73 2.18
C LYS A 405 -23.76 -17.59 2.33
N PHE A 406 -23.73 -18.40 3.38
CA PHE A 406 -22.61 -19.27 3.78
C PHE A 406 -23.17 -20.63 4.21
#